data_AF-A0A9P7C5M0-F1
#
_entry.id   AF-A0A9P7C5M0-F1
#
_cell.length_a   1.000
_cell.length_b   1.000
_cell.length_c   1.000
_cell.angle_alpha   90.00
_cell.angle_beta   90.00
_cell.angle_gamma   90.00
#
_symmetry.space_group_name_H-M   'P 1'
#
loop_
_entity.id
_entity.type
_entity.pdbx_description
1 polymer ?
#
loop_
_entity_poly.entity_id
_entity_poly.type
_entity_poly.pdbx_seq_one_letter_code
_entity_poly.pdbx_strand_id
1 'polypeptide(L)'
;MPVLSPLGLDPVHPFPKILNKSLNIVVVLKGTDAFGRAGHLAIVRAPRSLPRIIQLPEKLGGPQNFVFLSSVLSTFVDELFPGMEVLGAYQFRVTRNSELVVDEEEVENLALALRDELVDRGYRPAVRLEIAHDMPRDIVRTLLQNFGLTENAVRT
;
A
#
# COMPACT_ATOMS: atom_id res chain seq x y z
N MET A 1 18.02 -0.45 10.07
CA MET A 1 16.65 0.09 10.13
C MET A 1 15.71 -1.01 9.68
N PRO A 2 14.58 -1.28 10.36
CA PRO A 2 13.57 -2.19 9.82
C PRO A 2 13.07 -1.65 8.48
N VAL A 3 13.10 -2.48 7.44
CA VAL A 3 12.75 -2.06 6.07
C VAL A 3 11.24 -1.91 5.90
N LEU A 4 10.46 -2.51 6.81
CA LEU A 4 9.01 -2.44 6.85
C LEU A 4 8.58 -1.69 8.11
N SER A 5 7.63 -0.77 7.96
CA SER A 5 7.02 -0.06 9.07
C SER A 5 5.50 -0.20 8.97
N PRO A 6 4.85 -0.94 9.89
CA PRO A 6 3.40 -1.01 9.95
C PRO A 6 2.84 0.35 10.34
N LEU A 7 1.68 0.70 9.77
CA LEU A 7 0.94 1.89 10.16
C LEU A 7 -0.46 1.48 10.61
N GLY A 8 -0.78 1.67 11.88
CA GLY A 8 -2.13 1.51 12.40
C GLY A 8 -3.08 2.54 11.78
N LEU A 9 -4.28 2.08 11.42
CA LEU A 9 -5.40 2.96 11.10
C LEU A 9 -6.22 3.14 12.38
N ASP A 10 -6.32 4.38 12.85
CA ASP A 10 -7.23 4.73 13.92
C ASP A 10 -8.18 5.86 13.45
N PRO A 11 -9.34 6.05 14.11
CA PRO A 11 -10.30 7.08 13.71
C PRO A 11 -9.80 8.52 13.88
N VAL A 12 -8.69 8.71 14.60
CA VAL A 12 -8.21 10.02 15.06
C VAL A 12 -7.16 10.58 14.10
N HIS A 13 -6.54 9.72 13.28
CA HIS A 13 -5.57 10.11 12.26
C HIS A 13 -6.14 9.93 10.84
N PRO A 14 -5.81 10.84 9.90
CA PRO A 14 -6.24 10.69 8.52
C PRO A 14 -5.63 9.45 7.89
N PHE A 15 -6.35 8.88 6.93
CA PHE A 15 -5.86 7.74 6.17
C PHE A 15 -4.52 8.07 5.50
N PRO A 16 -3.53 7.18 5.58
CA PRO A 16 -2.20 7.46 5.08
C PRO A 16 -2.15 7.75 3.60
N LYS A 17 -1.26 8.67 3.22
CA LYS A 17 -0.87 8.84 1.82
C LYS A 17 -0.15 7.59 1.31
N ILE A 18 -0.84 6.82 0.45
CA ILE A 18 -0.28 5.63 -0.22
C ILE A 18 0.36 6.03 -1.53
N LEU A 19 1.57 5.53 -1.83
CA LEU A 19 2.28 5.83 -3.07
C LEU A 19 1.61 5.17 -4.29
N ASN A 20 1.67 5.83 -5.44
CA ASN A 20 1.17 5.27 -6.71
C ASN A 20 1.84 3.92 -7.01
N LYS A 21 1.07 2.91 -7.43
CA LYS A 21 1.53 1.57 -7.81
C LYS A 21 2.43 0.85 -6.79
N SER A 22 2.41 1.24 -5.51
CA SER A 22 3.13 0.49 -4.47
C SER A 22 2.38 -0.79 -4.09
N LEU A 23 3.12 -1.79 -3.61
CA LEU A 23 2.54 -2.96 -2.96
C LEU A 23 2.24 -2.60 -1.50
N ASN A 24 0.98 -2.75 -1.12
CA ASN A 24 0.51 -2.52 0.25
C ASN A 24 -0.33 -3.72 0.69
N ILE A 25 -0.35 -3.96 2.00
CA ILE A 25 -1.17 -4.99 2.62
C ILE A 25 -2.00 -4.30 3.70
N VAL A 26 -3.31 -4.45 3.64
CA VAL A 26 -4.20 -4.11 4.75
C VAL A 26 -4.33 -5.33 5.65
N VAL A 27 -4.13 -5.13 6.94
CA VAL A 27 -4.09 -6.17 7.97
C VAL A 27 -5.23 -5.92 8.93
N VAL A 28 -6.07 -6.93 9.12
CA VAL A 28 -7.16 -6.90 10.11
C VAL A 28 -6.61 -7.42 11.41
N LEU A 29 -6.75 -6.61 12.46
CA LEU A 29 -6.18 -6.87 13.76
C LEU A 29 -7.28 -6.98 14.81
N LYS A 30 -7.04 -7.82 15.80
CA LYS A 30 -7.86 -7.92 17.01
C LYS A 30 -6.97 -7.89 18.24
N GLY A 31 -7.42 -7.15 19.24
CA GLY A 31 -6.69 -6.92 20.48
C GLY A 31 -6.38 -5.44 20.67
N THR A 32 -5.45 -5.18 21.59
CA THR A 32 -4.94 -3.85 21.90
C THR A 32 -3.47 -3.81 21.57
N ASP A 33 -3.03 -2.74 20.90
CA ASP A 33 -1.60 -2.52 20.68
C ASP A 33 -0.87 -2.27 22.00
N ALA A 34 0.47 -2.15 21.95
CA ALA A 34 1.31 -1.86 23.11
C ALA A 34 0.98 -0.52 23.81
N PHE A 35 0.10 0.30 23.22
CA PHE A 35 -0.36 1.58 23.75
C PHE A 35 -1.83 1.53 24.22
N GLY A 36 -2.43 0.35 24.29
CA GLY A 36 -3.81 0.14 24.76
C GLY A 36 -4.89 0.58 23.78
N ARG A 37 -4.55 0.87 22.52
CA ARG A 37 -5.53 1.27 21.50
C ARG A 37 -6.14 0.03 20.86
N ALA A 38 -7.46 0.03 20.73
CA ALA A 38 -8.15 -0.94 19.87
C ALA A 38 -7.87 -0.58 18.41
N GLY A 39 -6.95 -1.31 17.77
CA GLY A 39 -6.67 -1.18 16.34
C GLY A 39 -7.35 -2.30 15.58
N HIS A 40 -8.28 -1.97 14.68
CA HIS A 40 -8.95 -2.97 13.83
C HIS A 40 -8.26 -3.18 12.49
N LEU A 41 -7.52 -2.17 12.01
CA LEU A 41 -6.85 -2.21 10.72
C LEU A 41 -5.46 -1.59 10.79
N ALA A 42 -4.53 -2.15 10.05
CA ALA A 42 -3.22 -1.58 9.81
C ALA A 42 -2.84 -1.71 8.33
N ILE A 43 -1.89 -0.89 7.88
CA ILE A 43 -1.32 -0.96 6.54
C ILE A 43 0.18 -1.21 6.64
N VAL A 44 0.64 -2.29 6.00
CA VAL A 44 2.05 -2.56 5.78
C VAL A 44 2.39 -2.17 4.35
N ARG A 45 3.42 -1.34 4.20
CA ARG A 45 3.88 -0.86 2.89
C ARG A 45 5.21 -1.49 2.56
N ALA A 46 5.31 -2.07 1.37
CA ALA A 46 6.56 -2.65 0.89
C ALA A 46 7.34 -1.60 0.07
N PRO A 47 8.52 -1.14 0.55
CA PRO A 47 9.34 -0.19 -0.18
C PRO A 47 9.64 -0.66 -1.60
N ARG A 48 9.78 0.29 -2.53
CA ARG A 48 10.17 -0.02 -3.92
C ARG A 48 11.62 -0.50 -4.04
N SER A 49 12.45 -0.22 -3.04
CA SER A 49 13.83 -0.73 -2.97
C SER A 49 13.90 -2.24 -2.73
N LEU A 50 12.82 -2.87 -2.25
CA LEU A 50 12.77 -4.32 -2.10
C LEU A 50 12.47 -5.02 -3.42
N PRO A 51 13.19 -6.11 -3.75
CA PRO A 51 12.93 -6.90 -4.95
C PRO A 51 11.53 -7.52 -4.89
N ARG A 52 10.75 -7.41 -5.97
CA ARG A 52 9.38 -7.97 -6.04
C ARG A 52 9.37 -9.48 -6.25
N ILE A 53 10.45 -10.00 -6.84
CA ILE A 53 10.70 -11.42 -7.07
C ILE A 53 12.02 -11.71 -6.34
N ILE A 54 11.99 -12.66 -5.41
CA ILE A 54 13.11 -13.02 -4.55
C ILE A 54 13.55 -14.42 -4.96
N GLN A 55 14.82 -14.59 -5.33
CA GLN A 55 15.39 -15.91 -5.58
C GLN A 55 15.60 -16.64 -4.26
N LEU A 56 15.11 -17.88 -4.17
CA LEU A 56 15.33 -18.72 -3.00
C LEU A 56 16.73 -19.33 -3.06
N PRO A 57 17.38 -19.58 -1.90
CA PRO A 57 18.61 -20.35 -1.84
C PRO A 57 18.47 -21.71 -2.54
N GLU A 58 19.49 -22.13 -3.30
CA GLU A 58 19.43 -23.36 -4.11
C GLU A 58 19.06 -24.60 -3.29
N LYS A 59 19.50 -24.66 -2.03
CA LYS A 59 19.17 -25.75 -1.09
C LYS A 59 17.67 -25.92 -0.80
N LEU A 60 16.83 -24.92 -1.09
CA LEU A 60 15.39 -24.94 -0.83
C LEU A 60 14.56 -25.30 -2.08
N GLY A 61 15.19 -25.50 -3.24
CA GLY A 61 14.51 -26.13 -4.39
C GLY A 61 15.15 -25.94 -5.76
N GLY A 62 16.47 -25.76 -5.80
CA GLY A 62 17.25 -25.72 -7.04
C GLY A 62 17.60 -24.30 -7.52
N PRO A 63 18.34 -24.20 -8.63
CA PRO A 63 19.01 -22.97 -9.06
C PRO A 63 18.06 -21.85 -9.53
N GLN A 64 16.81 -22.15 -9.87
CA GLN A 64 15.86 -21.20 -10.49
C GLN A 64 14.52 -21.11 -9.75
N ASN A 65 14.58 -21.15 -8.42
CA ASN A 65 13.38 -20.98 -7.60
C ASN A 65 13.20 -19.54 -7.12
N PHE A 66 11.97 -19.05 -7.25
CA PHE A 66 11.61 -17.68 -6.92
C PHE A 66 10.32 -17.63 -6.12
N VAL A 67 10.20 -16.61 -5.27
CA VAL A 67 8.98 -16.28 -4.53
C VAL A 67 8.64 -14.81 -4.72
N PHE A 68 7.35 -14.48 -4.76
CA PHE A 68 6.94 -13.09 -4.75
C PHE A 68 7.12 -12.50 -3.35
N LEU A 69 7.61 -11.26 -3.30
CA LEU A 69 7.67 -10.50 -2.05
C LEU A 69 6.28 -10.38 -1.39
N SER A 70 5.23 -10.30 -2.19
CA SER A 70 3.86 -10.24 -1.69
C SER A 70 3.46 -11.50 -0.92
N SER A 71 3.85 -12.68 -1.40
CA SER A 71 3.65 -13.95 -0.70
C SER A 71 4.39 -13.96 0.63
N VAL A 72 5.68 -13.59 0.64
CA VAL A 72 6.47 -13.50 1.88
C VAL A 72 5.82 -12.55 2.87
N LEU A 73 5.44 -11.35 2.42
CA LEU A 73 4.81 -10.36 3.29
C LEU A 73 3.48 -10.86 3.84
N SER A 74 2.60 -11.44 3.02
CA SER A 74 1.32 -11.98 3.48
C SER A 74 1.49 -13.14 4.46
N THR A 75 2.52 -13.98 4.30
CA THR A 75 2.79 -15.13 5.19
C THR A 75 3.35 -14.72 6.55
N PHE A 76 4.21 -13.69 6.61
CA PHE A 76 4.93 -13.29 7.82
C PHE A 76 4.49 -11.92 8.38
N VAL A 77 3.30 -11.45 7.98
CA VAL A 77 2.81 -10.12 8.40
C VAL A 77 2.53 -10.04 9.89
N ASP A 78 2.18 -11.16 10.51
CA ASP A 78 1.91 -11.33 11.93
C ASP A 78 3.10 -10.99 12.81
N GLU A 79 4.32 -11.26 12.33
CA GLU A 79 5.56 -10.88 13.04
C GLU A 79 5.70 -9.36 13.24
N LEU A 80 5.02 -8.54 12.43
CA LEU A 80 5.01 -7.08 12.54
C LEU A 80 4.05 -6.56 13.62
N PHE A 81 3.22 -7.42 14.20
CA PHE A 81 2.14 -7.05 15.12
C PHE A 81 2.18 -7.86 16.43
N PRO A 82 3.27 -7.77 17.20
CA PRO A 82 3.39 -8.50 18.46
C PRO A 82 2.29 -8.08 19.44
N GLY A 83 1.62 -9.05 20.06
CA GLY A 83 0.55 -8.82 21.02
C GLY A 83 -0.85 -8.60 20.41
N MET A 84 -0.97 -8.68 19.07
CA MET A 84 -2.25 -8.61 18.38
C MET A 84 -2.50 -9.89 17.57
N GLU A 85 -3.77 -10.25 17.43
CA GLU A 85 -4.22 -11.37 16.60
C GLU A 85 -4.48 -10.85 15.17
N VAL A 86 -3.74 -11.36 14.18
CA VAL A 86 -4.00 -11.07 12.76
C VAL A 86 -5.16 -11.94 12.28
N LEU A 87 -6.28 -11.32 11.93
CA LEU A 87 -7.47 -12.00 11.43
C LEU A 87 -7.46 -12.17 9.90
N GLY A 88 -6.69 -11.34 9.20
CA GLY A 88 -6.60 -11.37 7.75
C GLY A 88 -5.60 -10.35 7.20
N ALA A 89 -5.04 -10.63 6.03
CA ALA A 89 -4.04 -9.79 5.39
C ALA A 89 -4.25 -9.77 3.87
N TYR A 90 -4.66 -8.62 3.35
CA TYR A 90 -5.14 -8.49 1.98
C TYR A 90 -4.29 -7.48 1.21
N GLN A 91 -3.82 -7.89 0.03
CA GLN A 91 -3.00 -7.04 -0.81
C GLN A 91 -3.86 -6.00 -1.52
N PHE A 92 -3.34 -4.78 -1.64
CA PHE A 92 -3.95 -3.76 -2.48
C PHE A 92 -2.91 -2.84 -3.11
N ARG A 93 -3.28 -2.25 -4.24
CA ARG A 93 -2.48 -1.28 -4.98
C ARG A 93 -3.39 -0.20 -5.55
N VAL A 94 -2.95 1.04 -5.47
CA VAL A 94 -3.66 2.18 -6.08
C VAL A 94 -2.90 2.66 -7.30
N THR A 95 -3.62 2.89 -8.39
CA THR A 95 -3.10 3.59 -9.57
C THR A 95 -3.70 4.99 -9.65
N ARG A 96 -2.85 5.98 -9.90
CA ARG A 96 -3.18 7.41 -10.04
C ARG A 96 -2.86 7.90 -11.43
N ASN A 97 -3.63 8.87 -11.92
CA ASN A 97 -3.29 9.55 -13.16
C ASN A 97 -1.92 10.21 -12.99
N SER A 98 -1.07 10.04 -14.00
CA SER A 98 0.33 10.47 -13.99
C SER A 98 0.61 11.49 -15.09
N GLU A 99 -0.44 11.95 -15.79
CA GLU A 99 -0.41 13.06 -16.73
C GLU A 99 0.10 14.32 -16.03
N LEU A 100 1.05 14.98 -16.68
CA LEU A 100 1.57 16.29 -16.30
C LEU A 100 0.74 17.31 -17.08
N VAL A 101 0.16 18.26 -16.38
CA VAL A 101 -0.56 19.40 -16.94
C VAL A 101 0.19 20.63 -16.46
N VAL A 102 1.14 21.09 -17.26
CA VAL A 102 1.76 22.40 -17.07
C VAL A 102 1.07 23.34 -18.03
N ASP A 103 0.53 24.43 -17.50
CA ASP A 103 0.02 25.51 -18.33
C ASP A 103 1.22 26.34 -18.82
N GLU A 104 1.68 26.08 -20.05
CA GLU A 104 2.83 26.76 -20.64
C GLU A 104 2.60 28.27 -20.82
N GLU A 105 1.35 28.74 -20.79
CA GLU A 105 1.00 30.15 -20.97
C GLU A 105 1.06 30.94 -19.65
N GLU A 106 0.94 30.27 -18.48
CA GLU A 106 0.93 30.92 -17.16
C GLU A 106 2.28 30.92 -16.41
N VAL A 107 3.32 30.23 -16.91
CA VAL A 107 4.61 30.11 -16.19
C VAL A 107 5.83 30.67 -16.93
N GLU A 108 6.50 31.64 -16.30
CA GLU A 108 7.77 32.20 -16.77
C GLU A 108 8.94 31.19 -16.72
N ASN A 109 8.85 30.13 -15.89
CA ASN A 109 9.89 29.11 -15.76
C ASN A 109 9.32 27.69 -15.74
N LEU A 110 9.27 27.09 -16.93
CA LEU A 110 8.81 25.73 -17.17
C LEU A 110 9.57 24.68 -16.33
N ALA A 111 10.88 24.85 -16.12
CA ALA A 111 11.69 23.89 -15.37
C ALA A 111 11.34 23.87 -13.87
N LEU A 112 11.03 25.05 -13.30
CA LEU A 112 10.57 25.18 -11.92
C LEU A 112 9.17 24.56 -11.76
N ALA A 113 8.25 24.88 -12.67
CA ALA A 113 6.89 24.35 -12.68
C ALA A 113 6.86 22.82 -12.79
N LEU A 114 7.67 22.26 -13.69
CA LEU A 114 7.84 20.80 -13.84
C LEU A 114 8.39 20.16 -12.56
N ARG A 115 9.36 20.78 -11.90
CA ARG A 115 9.95 20.25 -10.66
C ARG A 115 8.90 20.17 -9.56
N ASP A 116 8.12 21.22 -9.39
CA ASP A 116 7.09 21.28 -8.35
C ASP A 116 5.95 20.29 -8.67
N GLU A 117 5.57 20.15 -9.93
CA GLU A 117 4.58 19.17 -10.38
C GLU A 117 5.05 17.71 -10.18
N LEU A 118 6.36 17.45 -10.35
CA LEU A 118 6.96 16.13 -10.12
C LEU A 118 6.89 15.69 -8.65
N VAL A 119 6.92 16.62 -7.69
CA VAL A 119 6.84 16.31 -6.25
C VAL A 119 5.46 15.77 -5.86
N ASP A 120 4.39 16.36 -6.40
CA ASP A 120 3.01 15.99 -6.04
C ASP A 120 2.41 14.86 -6.88
N ARG A 121 3.08 14.46 -7.97
CA ARG A 121 2.64 13.40 -8.90
C ARG A 121 2.27 12.08 -8.20
N GLY A 122 2.98 11.74 -7.13
CA GLY A 122 2.76 10.50 -6.38
C GLY A 122 1.41 10.43 -5.65
N TYR A 123 0.73 11.58 -5.49
CA TYR A 123 -0.43 11.77 -4.61
C TYR A 123 -1.66 12.35 -5.31
N ARG A 124 -1.64 12.47 -6.65
CA ARG A 124 -2.82 12.83 -7.45
C ARG A 124 -4.04 11.93 -7.15
N PRO A 125 -5.27 12.33 -7.52
CA PRO A 125 -6.45 11.50 -7.34
C PRO A 125 -6.25 10.09 -7.91
N ALA A 126 -6.72 9.09 -7.14
CA ALA A 126 -6.70 7.72 -7.58
C ALA A 126 -7.70 7.53 -8.73
N VAL A 127 -7.38 6.62 -9.65
CA VAL A 127 -8.25 6.24 -10.77
C VAL A 127 -8.59 4.76 -10.78
N ARG A 128 -7.81 3.93 -10.07
CA ARG A 128 -8.00 2.49 -9.99
C ARG A 128 -7.49 1.92 -8.68
N LEU A 129 -8.23 0.96 -8.13
CA LEU A 129 -7.87 0.19 -6.96
C LEU A 129 -7.79 -1.29 -7.35
N GLU A 130 -6.59 -1.86 -7.25
CA GLU A 130 -6.34 -3.30 -7.40
C GLU A 130 -6.38 -3.94 -6.00
N ILE A 131 -7.13 -5.02 -5.81
CA ILE A 131 -7.33 -5.71 -4.52
C ILE A 131 -7.15 -7.22 -4.65
N ALA A 132 -6.82 -7.89 -3.54
CA ALA A 132 -6.89 -9.35 -3.48
C ALA A 132 -8.34 -9.85 -3.64
N HIS A 133 -8.51 -11.02 -4.28
CA HIS A 133 -9.82 -11.60 -4.61
C HIS A 133 -10.67 -11.98 -3.39
N ASP A 134 -10.01 -12.26 -2.28
CA ASP A 134 -10.58 -12.70 -1.01
C ASP A 134 -10.81 -11.54 -0.02
N MET A 135 -10.59 -10.29 -0.45
CA MET A 135 -10.72 -9.12 0.43
C MET A 135 -12.18 -8.89 0.85
N PRO A 136 -12.47 -8.81 2.17
CA PRO A 136 -13.79 -8.51 2.70
C PRO A 136 -14.37 -7.18 2.16
N ARG A 137 -15.67 -7.18 1.84
CA ARG A 137 -16.35 -6.04 1.19
C ARG A 137 -16.34 -4.75 2.02
N ASP A 138 -16.38 -4.86 3.33
CA ASP A 138 -16.25 -3.75 4.28
C ASP A 138 -14.88 -3.06 4.18
N ILE A 139 -13.81 -3.84 4.03
CA ILE A 139 -12.46 -3.31 3.81
C ILE A 139 -12.39 -2.64 2.44
N VAL A 140 -12.94 -3.26 1.39
CA VAL A 140 -13.00 -2.67 0.04
C VAL A 140 -13.71 -1.32 0.07
N ARG A 141 -14.88 -1.23 0.72
CA ARG A 141 -15.61 0.03 0.90
C ARG A 141 -14.80 1.09 1.63
N THR A 142 -14.08 0.68 2.69
CA THR A 142 -13.18 1.58 3.42
C THR A 142 -12.09 2.14 2.52
N LEU A 143 -11.44 1.30 1.70
CA LEU A 143 -10.41 1.75 0.76
C LEU A 143 -11.00 2.67 -0.32
N LEU A 144 -12.16 2.33 -0.88
CA LEU A 144 -12.85 3.14 -1.89
C LEU A 144 -13.17 4.55 -1.36
N GLN A 145 -13.73 4.65 -0.15
CA GLN A 145 -14.01 5.93 0.50
C GLN A 145 -12.74 6.76 0.70
N ASN A 146 -11.68 6.15 1.23
CA ASN A 146 -10.42 6.85 1.49
C ASN A 146 -9.68 7.30 0.22
N PHE A 147 -9.88 6.62 -0.92
CA PHE A 147 -9.29 7.02 -2.20
C PHE A 147 -10.22 7.83 -3.11
N GLY A 148 -11.47 8.09 -2.68
CA GLY A 148 -12.45 8.82 -3.50
C GLY A 148 -12.85 8.06 -4.77
N LEU A 149 -12.91 6.73 -4.70
CA LEU A 149 -13.18 5.85 -5.84
C LEU A 149 -14.58 5.23 -5.76
N THR A 150 -15.15 4.94 -6.93
CA THR A 150 -16.37 4.13 -7.08
C THR A 150 -16.04 2.66 -7.33
N GLU A 151 -17.00 1.75 -7.13
CA GLU A 151 -16.82 0.30 -7.36
C GLU A 151 -16.34 -0.04 -8.78
N ASN A 152 -16.72 0.76 -9.79
CA ASN A 152 -16.28 0.59 -11.18
C ASN A 152 -14.75 0.71 -11.38
N ALA A 153 -14.04 1.29 -10.41
CA ALA A 153 -12.59 1.44 -10.42
C ALA A 153 -11.85 0.25 -9.77
N VAL A 154 -12.56 -0.73 -9.22
CA VAL A 154 -11.97 -1.89 -8.54
C VAL A 154 -11.56 -2.97 -9.55
N ARG A 155 -10.35 -3.51 -9.40
CA ARG A 155 -9.86 -4.68 -10.15
C ARG A 155 -9.30 -5.71 -9.17
N THR A 156 -9.39 -6.98 -9.56
CA THR A 156 -8.84 -8.11 -8.82
C THR A 156 -7.63 -8.67 -9.56
#